data_AF-A0A7W8MVE1-F1
#
_entry.id   AF-A0A7W8MVE1-F1
#
_cell.length_a   1.000
_cell.length_b   1.000
_cell.length_c   1.000
_cell.angle_alpha   90.00
_cell.angle_beta   90.00
_cell.angle_gamma   90.00
#
_symmetry.space_group_name_H-M   'P 1'
#
loop_
_entity.id
_entity.type
_entity.pdbx_description
1 polymer ?
#
loop_
_entity_poly.entity_id
_entity_poly.type
_entity_poly.pdbx_seq_one_letter_code
_entity_poly.pdbx_strand_id
1 'polypeptide(L)'
;MYYYRKGSAASRLTPSDLDEDYITKAKYMHIMGITPALSVSCQETIFSAIAMACRHGVKIVFDPNLRLKLWQEDRAKEVMFRIATQADIALLGIAEAVFLFGAQPLEELGKLFLNNGASLVVLKLGAKGAHYFTIKRIGLFPDFWWNKSSIRLERATDLRPD
;
A
#
# COMPACT_ATOMS: atom_id res chain seq x y z
N MET A 1 -21.74 -13.00 7.49
CA MET A 1 -20.49 -12.74 8.25
C MET A 1 -20.60 -11.36 8.89
N TYR A 2 -20.59 -11.29 10.22
CA TYR A 2 -20.71 -10.07 11.02
C TYR A 2 -19.37 -9.71 11.66
N TYR A 3 -19.04 -8.42 11.76
CA TYR A 3 -17.79 -7.94 12.37
C TYR A 3 -18.06 -7.18 13.66
N TYR A 4 -17.63 -7.73 14.80
CA TYR A 4 -17.77 -7.10 16.13
C TYR A 4 -16.51 -6.32 16.51
N ARG A 5 -16.33 -5.15 15.87
CA ARG A 5 -15.14 -4.30 16.07
C ARG A 5 -15.44 -2.84 16.44
N LYS A 6 -16.72 -2.45 16.41
CA LYS A 6 -17.14 -1.10 16.79
C LYS A 6 -16.79 -0.88 18.27
N GLY A 7 -16.08 0.20 18.57
CA GLY A 7 -15.64 0.51 19.94
C GLY A 7 -14.52 -0.40 20.45
N SER A 8 -13.83 -1.14 19.60
CA SER A 8 -12.61 -1.86 19.97
C SER A 8 -11.48 -0.89 20.34
N ALA A 9 -10.46 -1.38 21.07
CA ALA A 9 -9.28 -0.58 21.40
C ALA A 9 -8.60 0.01 20.15
N ALA A 10 -8.44 -0.78 19.08
CA ALA A 10 -7.85 -0.32 17.82
C ALA A 10 -8.62 0.84 17.18
N SER A 11 -9.96 0.87 17.30
CA SER A 11 -10.78 1.96 16.77
C SER A 11 -10.68 3.28 17.54
N ARG A 12 -9.97 3.28 18.69
CA ARG A 12 -9.76 4.47 19.53
C ARG A 12 -8.38 5.09 19.36
N LEU A 13 -7.58 4.63 18.39
CA LEU A 13 -6.29 5.23 18.09
C LEU A 13 -6.46 6.73 17.78
N THR A 14 -5.57 7.55 18.32
CA THR A 14 -5.53 9.00 18.17
C THR A 14 -4.13 9.48 17.81
N PRO A 15 -3.97 10.69 17.26
CA PRO A 15 -2.65 11.26 17.00
C PRO A 15 -1.73 11.33 18.24
N SER A 16 -2.28 11.43 19.45
CA SER A 16 -1.48 11.46 20.69
C SER A 16 -0.88 10.11 21.06
N ASP A 17 -1.33 9.01 20.43
CA ASP A 17 -0.72 7.69 20.61
C ASP A 17 0.56 7.53 19.76
N LEU A 18 0.89 8.50 18.91
CA LEU A 18 2.09 8.47 18.07
C LEU A 18 3.32 8.94 18.83
N ASP A 19 4.37 8.13 18.80
CA ASP A 19 5.72 8.50 19.23
C ASP A 19 6.54 8.92 18.00
N GLU A 20 6.75 10.24 17.84
CA GLU A 20 7.49 10.79 16.70
C GLU A 20 8.95 10.31 16.70
N ASP A 21 9.61 10.24 17.85
CA ASP A 21 11.00 9.76 17.98
C ASP A 21 11.14 8.29 17.59
N TYR A 22 10.10 7.49 17.83
CA TYR A 22 10.06 6.12 17.36
C TYR A 22 9.90 6.05 15.83
N ILE A 23 8.99 6.85 15.26
CA ILE A 23 8.72 6.87 13.82
C ILE A 23 9.95 7.32 13.04
N THR A 24 10.67 8.34 13.50
CA THR A 24 11.85 8.90 12.79
C THR A 24 13.01 7.92 12.65
N LYS A 25 13.08 6.89 13.51
CA LYS A 25 14.12 5.84 13.45
C LYS A 25 13.83 4.80 12.35
N ALA A 26 12.61 4.76 11.82
CA ALA A 26 12.23 3.83 10.78
C ALA A 26 12.75 4.28 9.41
N LYS A 27 13.10 3.30 8.55
CA LYS A 27 13.37 3.57 7.13
C LYS A 27 12.09 3.62 6.30
N TYR A 28 11.10 2.82 6.70
CA TYR A 28 9.83 2.67 6.02
C TYR A 28 8.68 2.64 7.01
N MET A 29 7.56 3.25 6.63
CA MET A 29 6.28 3.18 7.32
C MET A 29 5.24 2.57 6.37
N HIS A 30 4.68 1.42 6.73
CA HIS A 30 3.67 0.74 5.92
C HIS A 30 2.27 1.05 6.44
N ILE A 31 1.43 1.60 5.56
CA ILE A 31 0.06 1.99 5.82
C ILE A 31 -0.88 1.04 5.08
N MET A 32 -1.85 0.50 5.81
CA MET A 32 -2.97 -0.24 5.22
C MET A 32 -4.23 0.62 5.21
N GLY A 33 -5.06 0.53 4.17
CA GLY A 33 -6.30 1.31 4.07
C GLY A 33 -7.43 0.90 5.02
N ILE A 34 -7.22 -0.11 5.88
CA ILE A 34 -8.18 -0.53 6.91
C ILE A 34 -8.15 0.41 8.12
N THR A 35 -6.97 0.78 8.63
CA THR A 35 -6.82 1.61 9.83
C THR A 35 -7.57 2.94 9.72
N PRO A 36 -7.43 3.75 8.65
CA PRO A 36 -8.17 5.00 8.54
C PRO A 36 -9.69 4.81 8.40
N ALA A 37 -10.15 3.58 8.17
CA ALA A 37 -11.58 3.24 8.07
C ALA A 37 -12.23 2.92 9.43
N LEU A 38 -11.43 2.73 10.49
CA LEU A 38 -11.96 2.24 11.77
C LEU A 38 -12.70 3.33 12.54
N SER A 39 -12.26 4.58 12.43
CA SER A 39 -12.87 5.76 13.05
C SER A 39 -12.25 7.05 12.48
N VAL A 40 -12.87 8.19 12.79
CA VAL A 40 -12.32 9.52 12.45
C VAL A 40 -10.96 9.74 13.11
N SER A 41 -10.80 9.35 14.38
CA SER A 41 -9.52 9.51 15.09
C SER A 41 -8.42 8.64 14.48
N CYS A 42 -8.74 7.43 14.02
CA CYS A 42 -7.77 6.60 13.29
C CYS A 42 -7.37 7.24 11.97
N GLN A 43 -8.32 7.84 11.25
CA GLN A 43 -8.04 8.57 10.01
C GLN A 43 -7.08 9.74 10.25
N GLU A 44 -7.33 10.55 11.29
CA GLU A 44 -6.47 11.66 11.71
C GLU A 44 -5.08 11.17 12.13
N THR A 45 -5.02 10.04 12.86
CA THR A 45 -3.75 9.43 13.27
C THR A 45 -2.89 9.06 12.06
N ILE A 46 -3.48 8.42 11.06
CA ILE A 46 -2.76 8.04 9.83
C ILE A 46 -2.24 9.28 9.09
N PHE A 47 -3.03 10.35 8.99
CA PHE A 47 -2.55 11.59 8.37
C PHE A 47 -1.46 12.29 9.19
N SER A 48 -1.52 12.23 10.53
CA SER A 48 -0.47 12.75 11.40
C SER A 48 0.84 11.96 11.23
N ALA A 49 0.75 10.63 11.19
CA ALA A 49 1.90 9.75 10.96
C ALA A 49 2.54 9.99 9.57
N ILE A 50 1.72 10.15 8.51
CA ILE A 50 2.20 10.53 7.18
C ILE A 50 2.95 11.86 7.23
N ALA A 51 2.39 12.88 7.89
CA ALA A 51 3.04 14.18 7.99
C ALA A 51 4.41 14.11 8.71
N MET A 52 4.51 13.31 9.79
CA MET A 52 5.78 13.04 10.48
C MET A 52 6.78 12.31 9.57
N ALA A 53 6.34 11.26 8.89
CA ALA A 53 7.18 10.49 7.98
C ALA A 53 7.75 11.37 6.85
N CYS A 54 6.90 12.19 6.21
CA CYS A 54 7.32 13.15 5.19
C CYS A 54 8.36 14.15 5.73
N ARG A 55 8.13 14.71 6.92
CA ARG A 55 9.02 15.70 7.55
C ARG A 55 10.42 15.14 7.81
N HIS A 56 10.50 13.86 8.17
CA HIS A 56 11.75 13.18 8.55
C HIS A 56 12.33 12.29 7.46
N GLY A 57 11.76 12.30 6.25
CA GLY A 57 12.24 11.51 5.12
C GLY A 57 12.03 9.99 5.27
N VAL A 58 11.15 9.55 6.16
CA VAL A 58 10.75 8.14 6.29
C VAL A 58 9.89 7.76 5.10
N LYS A 59 10.23 6.65 4.44
CA LYS A 59 9.55 6.22 3.21
C LYS A 59 8.19 5.61 3.48
N ILE A 60 7.17 6.02 2.72
CA ILE A 60 5.80 5.55 2.90
C ILE A 60 5.50 4.43 1.92
N VAL A 61 5.06 3.30 2.45
CA VAL A 61 4.51 2.18 1.68
C VAL A 61 3.00 2.14 1.90
N PHE A 62 2.21 2.07 0.85
CA PHE A 62 0.75 2.03 0.95
C PHE A 62 0.15 0.81 0.25
N ASP A 63 -0.64 0.02 1.00
CA ASP A 63 -1.52 -1.02 0.46
C ASP A 63 -2.99 -0.68 0.79
N PRO A 64 -3.82 -0.30 -0.19
CA PRO A 64 -5.20 0.11 0.06
C PRO A 64 -6.04 -0.97 0.74
N ASN A 65 -5.86 -2.24 0.37
CA ASN A 65 -6.67 -3.39 0.79
C ASN A 65 -8.16 -3.03 1.01
N LEU A 66 -8.80 -2.52 -0.04
CA LEU A 66 -10.11 -1.86 0.06
C LEU A 66 -11.19 -2.80 0.60
N ARG A 67 -11.79 -2.42 1.73
CA ARG A 67 -12.92 -3.13 2.35
C ARG A 67 -14.15 -2.23 2.37
N LEU A 68 -14.94 -2.21 1.30
CA LEU A 68 -16.12 -1.32 1.19
C LEU A 68 -17.12 -1.43 2.35
N LYS A 69 -17.22 -2.58 3.03
CA LYS A 69 -18.04 -2.74 4.26
C LYS A 69 -17.61 -1.86 5.45
N LEU A 70 -16.43 -1.25 5.38
CA LEU A 70 -15.89 -0.32 6.39
C LEU A 70 -16.14 1.15 6.05
N TRP A 71 -16.58 1.43 4.83
CA TRP A 71 -16.53 2.77 4.27
C TRP A 71 -17.87 3.21 3.71
N GLN A 72 -18.10 4.52 3.71
CA GLN A 72 -18.88 5.14 2.65
C GLN A 72 -17.96 5.30 1.44
N GLU A 73 -18.42 4.93 0.25
CA GLU A 73 -17.58 4.77 -0.94
C GLU A 73 -16.83 6.06 -1.32
N ASP A 74 -17.53 7.18 -1.40
CA ASP A 74 -16.92 8.48 -1.72
C ASP A 74 -15.83 8.86 -0.72
N ARG A 75 -16.06 8.56 0.56
CA ARG A 75 -15.10 8.81 1.63
C ARG A 75 -13.88 7.89 1.53
N ALA A 76 -14.07 6.62 1.19
CA ALA A 76 -12.95 5.72 0.92
C ALA A 76 -12.09 6.25 -0.22
N LYS A 77 -12.71 6.67 -1.32
CA LYS A 77 -12.00 7.20 -2.48
C LYS A 77 -11.17 8.42 -2.11
N GLU A 78 -11.78 9.40 -1.44
CA GLU A 78 -11.09 10.61 -1.01
C GLU A 78 -9.89 10.30 -0.09
N VAL A 79 -10.10 9.52 0.97
CA VAL A 79 -9.06 9.24 1.96
C VAL A 79 -7.94 8.40 1.36
N MET A 80 -8.26 7.32 0.65
CA MET A 80 -7.25 6.46 0.05
C MET A 80 -6.49 7.16 -1.07
N PHE A 81 -7.14 8.02 -1.86
CA PHE A 81 -6.47 8.81 -2.88
C PHE A 81 -5.43 9.73 -2.22
N ARG A 82 -5.80 10.44 -1.16
CA ARG A 82 -4.88 11.31 -0.42
C ARG A 82 -3.69 10.57 0.19
N ILE A 83 -3.88 9.32 0.63
CA ILE A 83 -2.77 8.50 1.14
C ILE A 83 -1.89 8.01 -0.02
N ALA A 84 -2.52 7.52 -1.10
CA ALA A 84 -1.82 6.99 -2.26
C ALA A 84 -0.91 8.01 -2.93
N THR A 85 -1.33 9.27 -3.03
CA THR A 85 -0.52 10.36 -3.63
C THR A 85 0.60 10.85 -2.74
N GLN A 86 0.71 10.35 -1.50
CA GLN A 86 1.82 10.63 -0.58
C GLN A 86 2.74 9.42 -0.41
N ALA A 87 2.46 8.29 -1.07
CA ALA A 87 3.23 7.07 -0.92
C ALA A 87 4.47 7.06 -1.84
N ASP A 88 5.64 6.73 -1.29
CA ASP A 88 6.84 6.44 -2.08
C ASP A 88 6.74 5.09 -2.79
N ILE A 89 6.00 4.14 -2.19
CA ILE A 89 5.75 2.80 -2.73
C ILE A 89 4.26 2.49 -2.65
N ALA A 90 3.63 2.20 -3.79
CA ALA A 90 2.22 1.84 -3.88
C ALA A 90 2.05 0.35 -4.22
N LEU A 91 1.35 -0.40 -3.37
CA LEU A 91 1.14 -1.84 -3.49
C LEU A 91 -0.36 -2.16 -3.59
N LEU A 92 -0.91 -2.23 -4.80
CA LEU A 92 -2.35 -2.28 -4.99
C LEU A 92 -2.75 -3.26 -6.10
N GLY A 93 -3.98 -3.75 -6.06
CA GLY A 93 -4.60 -4.48 -7.16
C GLY A 93 -5.16 -3.55 -8.23
N ILE A 94 -5.49 -4.10 -9.39
CA ILE A 94 -6.07 -3.34 -10.51
C ILE A 94 -7.39 -2.66 -10.11
N ALA A 95 -8.26 -3.37 -9.39
CA ALA A 95 -9.55 -2.83 -8.97
C ALA A 95 -9.40 -1.61 -8.05
N GLU A 96 -8.40 -1.62 -7.17
CA GLU A 96 -8.09 -0.49 -6.28
C GLU A 96 -7.49 0.68 -7.07
N ALA A 97 -6.62 0.40 -8.05
CA ALA A 97 -6.08 1.44 -8.93
C ALA A 97 -7.19 2.16 -9.70
N VAL A 98 -8.13 1.38 -10.26
CA VAL A 98 -9.30 1.90 -10.98
C VAL A 98 -10.25 2.65 -10.04
N PHE A 99 -10.43 2.17 -8.82
CA PHE A 99 -11.24 2.87 -7.82
C PHE A 99 -10.70 4.28 -7.53
N LEU A 100 -9.37 4.43 -7.43
CA LEU A 100 -8.71 5.70 -7.12
C LEU A 100 -8.62 6.64 -8.34
N PHE A 101 -8.22 6.12 -9.50
CA PHE A 101 -7.86 6.93 -10.67
C PHE A 101 -8.82 6.81 -11.86
N GLY A 102 -9.85 5.98 -11.76
CA GLY A 102 -10.75 5.65 -12.85
C GLY A 102 -10.19 4.57 -13.78
N ALA A 103 -11.02 4.05 -14.67
CA ALA A 103 -10.61 3.04 -15.63
C ALA A 103 -9.64 3.64 -16.66
N GLN A 104 -8.47 3.02 -16.80
CA GLN A 104 -7.40 3.42 -17.70
C GLN A 104 -6.67 2.17 -18.21
N PRO A 105 -5.88 2.26 -19.29
CA PRO A 105 -4.89 1.24 -19.62
C PRO A 105 -3.95 0.97 -18.44
N LEU A 106 -3.54 -0.29 -18.26
CA LEU A 106 -2.77 -0.71 -17.09
C LEU A 106 -1.46 0.06 -16.92
N GLU A 107 -0.78 0.38 -18.02
CA GLU A 107 0.45 1.16 -17.98
C GLU A 107 0.20 2.61 -17.52
N GLU A 108 -0.89 3.22 -17.99
CA GLU A 108 -1.28 4.57 -17.57
C GLU A 108 -1.71 4.60 -16.10
N LEU A 109 -2.38 3.56 -15.61
CA LEU A 109 -2.65 3.42 -14.17
C LEU A 109 -1.34 3.46 -13.37
N GLY A 110 -0.32 2.69 -13.75
CA GLY A 110 0.97 2.69 -13.09
C GLY A 110 1.66 4.06 -13.11
N LYS A 111 1.65 4.72 -14.28
CA LYS A 111 2.25 6.07 -14.46
C LYS A 111 1.57 7.14 -13.62
N LEU A 112 0.25 7.06 -13.39
CA LEU A 112 -0.46 8.03 -12.55
C LEU A 112 0.12 8.09 -11.13
N PHE A 113 0.48 6.95 -10.53
CA PHE A 113 1.13 6.94 -9.21
C PHE A 113 2.56 7.49 -9.27
N LEU A 114 3.34 7.14 -10.30
CA LEU A 114 4.69 7.70 -10.50
C LEU A 114 4.65 9.22 -10.64
N ASN A 115 3.69 9.76 -11.39
CA ASN A 115 3.49 11.19 -11.58
C ASN A 115 3.05 11.91 -10.29
N ASN A 116 2.50 11.17 -9.31
CA ASN A 116 2.19 11.68 -7.97
C ASN A 116 3.35 11.48 -6.98
N GLY A 117 4.54 11.09 -7.44
CA GLY A 117 5.75 11.03 -6.62
C GLY A 117 6.15 9.64 -6.13
N ALA A 118 5.38 8.59 -6.44
CA ALA A 118 5.78 7.23 -6.12
C ALA A 118 7.07 6.86 -6.87
N SER A 119 8.02 6.26 -6.16
CA SER A 119 9.27 5.73 -6.74
C SER A 119 9.10 4.30 -7.27
N LEU A 120 8.14 3.56 -6.70
CA LEU A 120 7.78 2.20 -7.08
C LEU A 120 6.27 2.00 -6.98
N VAL A 121 5.70 1.40 -8.01
CA VAL A 121 4.28 1.00 -8.03
C VAL A 121 4.24 -0.47 -8.40
N VAL A 122 3.46 -1.26 -7.67
CA VAL A 122 3.22 -2.67 -7.96
C VAL A 122 1.72 -2.89 -8.09
N LEU A 123 1.28 -3.23 -9.30
CA LEU A 123 -0.07 -3.65 -9.61
C LEU A 123 -0.17 -5.17 -9.53
N LYS A 124 -0.81 -5.68 -8.46
CA LYS A 124 -1.09 -7.10 -8.22
C LYS A 124 -2.13 -7.59 -9.23
N LEU A 125 -1.80 -8.60 -10.03
CA LEU A 125 -2.65 -9.16 -11.09
C LEU A 125 -3.26 -10.53 -10.72
N GLY A 126 -3.17 -10.92 -9.44
CA GLY A 126 -3.64 -12.22 -8.96
C GLY A 126 -2.82 -13.36 -9.59
N ALA A 127 -3.51 -14.34 -10.18
CA ALA A 127 -2.87 -15.48 -10.85
C ALA A 127 -2.08 -15.10 -12.12
N LYS A 128 -2.01 -13.82 -12.50
CA LYS A 128 -1.16 -13.35 -13.61
C LYS A 128 0.15 -12.70 -13.11
N GLY A 129 0.43 -12.79 -11.81
CA GLY A 129 1.63 -12.22 -11.20
C GLY A 129 1.44 -10.76 -10.81
N ALA A 130 2.43 -9.91 -11.11
CA ALA A 130 2.41 -8.49 -10.77
C ALA A 130 3.13 -7.63 -11.82
N HIS A 131 2.58 -6.46 -12.13
CA HIS A 131 3.26 -5.47 -12.96
C HIS A 131 3.92 -4.43 -12.05
N TYR A 132 5.21 -4.16 -12.23
CA TYR A 132 5.91 -3.11 -11.50
C TYR A 132 6.26 -1.92 -12.39
N PHE A 133 6.25 -0.74 -11.80
CA PHE A 133 6.57 0.52 -12.46
C PHE A 133 7.57 1.30 -11.60
N THR A 134 8.59 1.82 -12.24
CA THR A 134 9.55 2.78 -11.70
C THR A 134 9.83 3.82 -12.78
N ILE A 135 10.45 4.94 -12.41
CA ILE A 135 10.88 5.95 -13.39
C ILE A 135 11.84 5.41 -14.47
N LYS A 136 12.54 4.29 -14.21
CA LYS A 136 13.55 3.72 -15.13
C LYS A 136 13.04 2.53 -15.92
N ARG A 137 12.13 1.75 -15.33
CA ARG A 137 11.73 0.43 -15.84
C ARG A 137 10.29 0.12 -15.50
N ILE A 138 9.63 -0.51 -16.45
CA ILE A 138 8.30 -1.10 -16.33
C ILE A 138 8.45 -2.58 -16.69
N GLY A 139 7.83 -3.47 -15.94
CA GLY A 139 7.95 -4.90 -16.21
C GLY A 139 6.87 -5.76 -15.55
N LEU A 140 6.63 -6.91 -16.18
CA LEU A 140 5.76 -7.95 -15.65
C LEU A 140 6.62 -8.99 -14.93
N PHE A 141 6.25 -9.27 -13.69
CA PHE A 141 6.73 -10.44 -12.98
C PHE A 141 5.66 -11.53 -13.07
N PRO A 142 5.96 -12.70 -13.67
CA PRO A 142 4.97 -13.75 -13.87
C PRO A 142 4.49 -14.31 -12.53
N ASP A 143 3.38 -15.03 -12.57
CA ASP A 143 2.91 -15.78 -11.43
C ASP A 143 3.85 -16.95 -11.09
N PHE A 144 3.67 -17.49 -9.89
CA PHE A 144 4.31 -18.73 -9.49
C PHE A 144 3.23 -19.80 -9.36
N TRP A 145 3.27 -20.82 -10.23
CA TRP A 145 2.47 -22.02 -10.04
C TRP A 145 3.08 -22.85 -8.93
N TRP A 146 2.41 -22.90 -7.78
CA TRP A 146 2.78 -23.81 -6.72
C TRP A 146 2.31 -25.22 -7.07
N ASN A 147 3.20 -26.06 -7.60
CA ASN A 147 2.95 -27.49 -7.74
C ASN A 147 3.64 -28.23 -6.59
N LYS A 148 2.87 -28.98 -5.78
CA LYS A 148 3.41 -29.82 -4.69
C LYS A 148 4.48 -30.81 -5.16
N SER A 149 4.48 -31.20 -6.45
CA SER A 149 5.42 -32.18 -6.99
C SER A 149 6.70 -31.59 -7.62
N SER A 150 6.90 -30.26 -7.62
CA SER A 150 8.06 -29.63 -8.27
C SER A 150 9.13 -29.07 -7.33
N ILE A 151 9.16 -29.48 -6.05
CA ILE A 151 10.27 -29.14 -5.15
C ILE A 151 11.50 -29.99 -5.52
N ARG A 152 12.31 -29.51 -6.47
CA ARG A 152 13.77 -29.67 -6.37
C ARG A 152 14.30 -28.40 -5.75
N LEU A 153 14.80 -28.51 -4.52
CA LEU A 153 15.63 -27.50 -3.88
C LEU A 153 16.94 -27.42 -4.65
N GLU A 154 16.98 -26.67 -5.75
CA GLU A 154 18.25 -26.13 -6.22
C GLU A 154 18.58 -24.98 -5.26
N ARG A 155 19.55 -25.24 -4.38
CA ARG A 155 20.10 -24.24 -3.49
C ARG A 155 20.58 -23.09 -4.36
N ALA A 156 20.15 -21.87 -4.04
CA ALA A 156 20.77 -20.65 -4.52
C ALA A 156 22.18 -20.52 -3.90
N THR A 157 23.11 -21.34 -4.37
CA THR A 157 24.54 -21.07 -4.31
C THR A 157 24.90 -20.62 -5.72
N ASP A 158 25.06 -19.30 -5.92
CA ASP A 158 25.96 -18.69 -6.93
C ASP A 158 25.60 -17.23 -7.23
N LEU A 159 25.43 -16.43 -6.17
CA LEU A 159 25.56 -14.98 -6.28
C LEU A 159 26.39 -14.46 -5.12
N ARG A 160 27.71 -14.67 -5.21
CA ARG A 160 28.70 -13.74 -4.67
C ARG A 160 29.46 -13.17 -5.86
N PRO A 161 29.60 -11.84 -5.97
CA PRO A 161 30.61 -11.25 -6.85
C PRO A 161 31.99 -11.38 -6.20
N ASP A 162 33.00 -11.58 -7.05
CA ASP A 162 34.43 -11.49 -6.72
C ASP A 162 34.84 -10.09 -6.23
#